data_AF-A0A856MF99-F1
#
_entry.id   AF-A0A856MF99-F1
#
_cell.length_a   1.000
_cell.length_b   1.000
_cell.length_c   1.000
_cell.angle_alpha   90.00
_cell.angle_beta   90.00
_cell.angle_gamma   90.00
#
_symmetry.space_group_name_H-M   'P 1'
#
loop_
_entity.id
_entity.type
_entity.pdbx_description
1 polymer ?
#
loop_
_entity_poly.entity_id
_entity_poly.type
_entity_poly.pdbx_seq_one_letter_code
_entity_poly.pdbx_strand_id
1 'polypeptide(L)' 'MCTLFGHTHAVQSMAFTPDGELLASGSWDKTVKLWVACLIEGELVESSFAPIAGNKEHPNA' A
#
# COMPACT_ATOMS: atom_id res chain seq x y z
N MET A 1 -2.71 6.91 7.81
CA MET A 1 -3.09 5.54 7.42
C MET A 1 -4.60 5.42 7.52
N CYS A 2 -5.31 5.47 6.40
CA CYS A 2 -6.76 5.30 6.40
C CYS A 2 -7.06 3.83 6.18
N THR A 3 -7.34 3.10 7.25
CA THR A 3 -7.76 1.71 7.15
C THR A 3 -9.24 1.68 6.74
N LEU A 4 -9.52 1.14 5.55
CA LEU A 4 -10.86 1.06 4.98
C LEU A 4 -11.65 -0.08 5.66
N PHE A 5 -12.24 0.21 6.81
CA PHE A 5 -13.08 -0.74 7.54
C PHE A 5 -14.48 -0.76 6.92
N GLY A 6 -14.89 -1.90 6.34
CA GLY A 6 -16.29 -2.04 5.93
C GLY A 6 -16.64 -3.24 5.08
N HIS A 7 -15.69 -3.82 4.36
CA HIS A 7 -15.95 -5.06 3.64
C HIS A 7 -15.91 -6.26 4.58
N THR A 8 -16.93 -7.12 4.50
CA THR A 8 -17.04 -8.33 5.33
C THR A 8 -16.43 -9.56 4.66
N HIS A 9 -16.05 -9.44 3.39
CA HIS A 9 -15.36 -10.45 2.60
C HIS A 9 -14.20 -9.86 1.78
N ALA A 10 -13.47 -10.73 1.07
CA ALA A 10 -12.33 -10.35 0.26
C ALA A 10 -12.71 -9.32 -0.82
N VAL A 11 -11.95 -8.23 -0.86
CA VAL A 11 -11.96 -7.26 -1.96
C VAL A 11 -11.20 -7.88 -3.13
N GLN A 12 -11.80 -7.87 -4.31
CA GLN A 12 -11.18 -8.44 -5.52
C GLN A 12 -10.87 -7.40 -6.59
N SER A 13 -11.40 -6.19 -6.47
CA SER A 13 -11.12 -5.11 -7.41
C SER A 13 -11.12 -3.77 -6.70
N MET A 14 -10.23 -2.89 -7.16
CA MET A 14 -10.10 -1.51 -6.70
C MET A 14 -9.82 -0.59 -7.90
N ALA A 15 -10.43 0.59 -7.89
CA ALA A 15 -10.21 1.61 -8.91
C ALA A 15 -10.21 3.01 -8.28
N PHE A 16 -9.23 3.84 -8.65
CA PHE A 16 -9.16 5.24 -8.25
C PHE A 16 -9.75 6.14 -9.34
N THR A 17 -10.31 7.28 -8.94
CA THR A 17 -10.57 8.36 -9.88
C THR A 17 -9.26 8.98 -10.36
N PRO A 18 -9.19 9.55 -11.57
CA PRO A 18 -7.97 10.14 -12.10
C PRO A 18 -7.38 11.27 -11.24
N ASP A 19 -8.22 11.97 -10.48
CA ASP A 19 -7.85 13.02 -9.52
C ASP A 19 -7.38 12.48 -8.16
N GLY A 20 -7.53 11.17 -7.91
CA GLY A 20 -7.15 10.52 -6.66
C GLY A 20 -8.04 10.85 -5.46
N GLU A 21 -9.17 11.54 -5.65
CA GLU A 21 -10.08 11.94 -4.55
C GLU A 21 -11.01 10.81 -4.10
N LEU A 22 -11.30 9.86 -4.99
CA LEU A 22 -12.21 8.76 -4.71
C LEU A 22 -11.58 7.41 -5.04
N LEU A 23 -11.88 6.43 -4.20
CA LEU A 23 -11.56 5.02 -4.39
C LEU A 23 -12.85 4.21 -4.40
N ALA A 24 -13.03 3.40 -5.43
CA ALA A 24 -14.06 2.38 -5.49
C ALA A 24 -13.47 0.99 -5.18
N SER A 25 -14.12 0.22 -4.32
CA SER A 25 -13.73 -1.17 -4.02
C SER A 25 -14.91 -2.12 -4.19
N GLY A 26 -14.67 -3.24 -4.88
CA GLY A 26 -15.65 -4.32 -5.08
C GLY A 26 -15.27 -5.57 -4.30
N SER A 27 -16.24 -6.13 -3.57
CA SER A 27 -16.03 -7.26 -2.65
C SER A 27 -17.00 -8.41 -2.89
N TRP A 28 -16.59 -9.60 -2.45
CA TRP A 28 -17.43 -10.80 -2.42
C TRP A 28 -18.59 -10.71 -1.42
N ASP A 29 -18.63 -9.68 -0.58
CA ASP A 29 -19.81 -9.34 0.22
C ASP A 29 -20.98 -8.79 -0.60
N LYS A 30 -20.84 -8.79 -1.93
CA LYS A 30 -21.82 -8.32 -2.91
C LYS A 30 -22.06 -6.82 -2.84
N THR A 31 -21.11 -6.06 -2.27
CA THR A 31 -21.16 -4.60 -2.22
C THR A 31 -20.01 -3.97 -2.97
N VAL A 32 -20.28 -2.77 -3.49
CA VAL A 32 -19.28 -1.82 -3.93
C VAL A 32 -19.29 -0.66 -2.95
N LYS A 33 -18.12 -0.27 -2.44
CA LYS A 33 -17.97 0.86 -1.52
C LYS A 33 -17.15 1.96 -2.19
N LEU A 34 -17.58 3.20 -1.97
CA LEU A 34 -16.88 4.41 -2.38
C LEU A 34 -16.27 5.06 -1.15
N TRP A 35 -15.02 5.47 -1.28
CA TRP A 35 -14.24 6.06 -0.20
C TRP A 35 -13.65 7.35 -0.70
N VAL A 36 -13.80 8.41 0.09
CA VAL A 36 -13.04 9.64 -0.12
C VAL A 36 -11.61 9.34 0.32
N ALA A 37 -10.67 9.47 -0.61
CA ALA A 37 -9.26 9.37 -0.32
C ALA A 37 -8.88 10.55 0.57
N CYS A 38 -8.63 10.28 1.83
CA CYS A 38 -7.95 11.24 2.68
C CYS A 38 -6.48 11.19 2.27
N LEU A 39 -6.04 12.17 1.47
CA LEU A 39 -4.63 12.39 1.16
C LEU A 39 -3.88 12.51 2.49
N ILE A 40 -3.07 11.50 2.80
CA ILE A 40 -1.97 11.64 3.75
C ILE A 40 -0.87 12.34 2.96
N GLU A 41 -0.82 13.66 3.01
CA GLU A 41 0.43 14.36 2.71
C GLU A 41 1.41 14.03 3.83
N GLY A 42 2.23 13.01 3.62
CA GLY A 42 3.12 12.51 4.66
C GLY A 42 3.91 11.30 4.23
N GLU A 43 4.98 11.57 3.48
CA GLU A 43 6.24 10.84 3.45
C GLU A 43 6.18 9.33 3.09
N LEU A 44 6.43 9.03 1.81
CA LEU A 44 7.05 7.77 1.44
C LEU A 44 8.48 7.80 1.99
N VAL A 45 8.70 7.24 3.18
CA VAL A 45 10.05 6.83 3.57
C VAL A 45 10.39 5.60 2.74
N GLU A 46 10.89 5.81 1.53
CA GLU A 46 11.71 4.80 0.88
C GLU A 46 13.00 4.68 1.70
N SER A 47 13.14 3.62 2.50
CA SER A 47 14.37 2.85 2.66
C SER A 47 14.36 1.99 3.94
N SER A 48 14.49 0.68 3.78
CA SER A 48 15.57 -0.06 4.43
C SER A 48 15.69 -1.46 3.83
N PHE A 49 16.22 -1.54 2.61
CA PHE A 49 17.02 -2.68 2.21
C PHE A 49 18.33 -2.09 1.68
N ALA A 50 19.27 -1.78 2.58
CA ALA A 50 20.63 -1.55 2.17
C ALA A 50 21.18 -2.89 1.60
N PRO A 51 21.81 -2.92 0.41
CA PRO A 51 22.57 -4.08 0.01
C PRO A 51 23.72 -4.27 1.02
N ILE A 52 23.82 -5.45 1.62
CA ILE A 52 24.97 -5.83 2.45
C ILE A 52 26.18 -5.96 1.52
N ALA A 53 26.80 -4.84 1.17
CA ALA A 53 28.11 -4.81 0.57
C ALA A 53 29.13 -4.94 1.71
N GLY A 54 29.60 -6.15 1.99
CA GLY A 54 30.59 -6.30 3.06
C GLY A 54 31.02 -7.72 3.43
N ASN A 55 31.24 -8.62 2.48
CA ASN A 55 31.98 -9.85 2.74
C ASN A 55 33.00 -10.10 1.62
N LYS A 56 33.95 -9.18 1.53
CA LYS A 56 35.35 -9.46 1.19
C LYS A 56 36.09 -8.94 2.44
N GLU A 57 36.95 -9.66 3.15
CA GLU A 57 38.01 -10.57 2.74
C GLU A 57 38.38 -11.48 3.94
N HIS A 58 38.61 -12.77 3.71
CA HIS A 58 39.74 -13.47 4.34
C HIS A 58 40.77 -13.58 3.21
N PRO A 59 41.96 -12.96 3.31
CA PRO A 59 43.08 -13.63 3.98
C PRO A 59 44.14 -12.70 4.64
N ASN A 60 44.76 -13.20 5.71
CA ASN A 60 46.17 -13.04 6.15
C ASN A 60 46.33 -12.77 7.66
N ALA A 61 46.64 -13.85 8.38
CA ALA A 61 47.73 -13.91 9.36
C ALA A 61 48.25 -15.35 9.39
#